data_AF-B5YEZ2-F1
#
_entry.id   AF-B5YEZ2-F1
#
_cell.length_a   1.000
_cell.length_b   1.000
_cell.length_c   1.000
_cell.angle_alpha   90.00
_cell.angle_beta   90.00
_cell.angle_gamma   90.00
#
_symmetry.space_group_name_H-M   'P 1'
#
loop_
_entity.id
_entity.type
_entity.pdbx_description
1 polymer ?
#
loop_
_entity_poly.entity_id
_entity_poly.type
_entity_poly.pdbx_seq_one_letter_code
_entity_poly.pdbx_strand_id
1 'polypeptide(L)'
;MKKKRRDLKSLFKYIYLKLLRFKDSPEKIALSFSIGVFIGIFPTFGIGGILVILISYIFKLNYIAGLLGTFIMNYVTSPFFWVLSYFVGEFIVSGKLEWKGFERSSLKGFAISYLIGNLFVSTVFSIISYFVVKNIIIAYRKRKKRGRQTPSSS
;
A
#
# COMPACT_ATOMS: atom_id res chain seq x y z
N MET A 1 22.28 -12.41 15.47
CA MET A 1 21.41 -11.86 14.39
C MET A 1 19.93 -12.29 14.39
N LYS A 2 19.29 -12.71 15.50
CA LYS A 2 17.89 -13.22 15.51
C LYS A 2 16.79 -12.22 15.96
N LYS A 3 17.13 -10.99 16.39
CA LYS A 3 16.18 -10.06 17.05
C LYS A 3 15.25 -9.30 16.07
N LYS A 4 15.70 -9.03 14.83
CA LYS A 4 14.97 -8.20 13.84
C LYS A 4 13.67 -8.84 13.28
N ARG A 5 13.55 -10.18 13.30
CA ARG A 5 12.37 -10.91 12.77
C ARG A 5 11.13 -10.84 13.67
N ARG A 6 11.27 -10.51 14.96
CA ARG A 6 10.12 -10.41 15.89
C ARG A 6 9.32 -9.12 15.69
N ASP A 7 9.95 -8.06 15.23
CA ASP A 7 9.36 -6.71 15.17
C ASP A 7 8.46 -6.50 13.94
N LEU A 8 8.84 -7.06 12.78
CA LEU A 8 7.94 -7.07 11.62
C LEU A 8 6.72 -7.94 11.87
N LYS A 9 6.88 -9.09 12.53
CA LYS A 9 5.75 -9.98 12.83
C LYS A 9 4.77 -9.36 13.82
N SER A 10 5.25 -8.62 14.83
CA SER A 10 4.40 -7.91 15.79
C SER A 10 3.69 -6.73 15.13
N LEU A 11 4.36 -5.96 14.28
CA LEU A 11 3.75 -4.85 13.54
C LEU A 11 2.70 -5.36 12.55
N PHE A 12 3.02 -6.39 11.75
CA PHE A 12 2.05 -7.04 10.88
C PHE A 12 0.86 -7.56 11.68
N LYS A 13 1.10 -8.25 12.81
CA LYS A 13 0.04 -8.76 13.69
C LYS A 13 -0.79 -7.63 14.29
N TYR A 14 -0.20 -6.49 14.64
CA TYR A 14 -0.91 -5.34 15.21
C TYR A 14 -1.78 -4.64 14.16
N ILE A 15 -1.20 -4.30 13.01
CA ILE A 15 -1.91 -3.74 11.85
C ILE A 15 -3.06 -4.68 11.45
N TYR A 16 -2.76 -5.96 11.37
CA TYR A 16 -3.73 -7.03 11.14
C TYR A 16 -4.86 -7.04 12.18
N LEU A 17 -4.56 -7.09 13.48
CA LEU A 17 -5.59 -7.11 14.53
C LEU A 17 -6.45 -5.83 14.54
N LYS A 18 -5.88 -4.69 14.18
CA LYS A 18 -6.60 -3.40 14.06
C LYS A 18 -7.55 -3.40 12.86
N LEU A 19 -7.08 -3.86 11.68
CA LEU A 19 -7.91 -4.07 10.49
C LEU A 19 -9.09 -5.03 10.75
N LEU A 20 -8.88 -6.02 11.62
CA LEU A 20 -9.86 -7.06 11.93
C LEU A 20 -10.96 -6.65 12.93
N ARG A 21 -10.80 -5.54 13.63
CA ARG A 21 -11.83 -4.99 14.53
C ARG A 21 -12.84 -4.10 13.81
N PHE A 22 -12.60 -3.78 12.54
CA PHE A 22 -13.53 -2.95 11.77
C PHE A 22 -14.81 -3.69 11.44
N LYS A 23 -15.94 -3.04 11.74
CA LYS A 23 -17.30 -3.52 11.42
C LYS A 23 -17.63 -3.41 9.92
N ASP A 24 -16.78 -2.74 9.15
CA ASP A 24 -16.95 -2.56 7.70
C ASP A 24 -16.86 -3.88 6.91
N SER A 25 -17.38 -3.87 5.69
CA SER A 25 -17.23 -5.01 4.78
C SER A 25 -15.76 -5.19 4.35
N PRO A 26 -15.32 -6.42 4.03
CA PRO A 26 -13.97 -6.67 3.53
C PRO A 26 -13.61 -5.80 2.32
N GLU A 27 -14.60 -5.54 1.44
CA GLU A 27 -14.45 -4.71 0.24
C GLU A 27 -14.13 -3.25 0.59
N LYS A 28 -14.83 -2.66 1.57
CA LYS A 28 -14.58 -1.28 1.98
C LYS A 28 -13.20 -1.10 2.62
N ILE A 29 -12.80 -2.07 3.45
CA ILE A 29 -11.47 -2.05 4.10
C ILE A 29 -10.38 -2.20 3.04
N ALA A 30 -10.53 -3.14 2.11
CA ALA A 30 -9.59 -3.36 1.03
C ALA A 30 -9.48 -2.14 0.09
N LEU A 31 -10.60 -1.53 -0.27
CA LEU A 31 -10.64 -0.33 -1.12
C LEU A 31 -9.95 0.86 -0.45
N SER A 32 -10.24 1.09 0.84
CA SER A 32 -9.56 2.17 1.56
C SER A 32 -8.06 1.93 1.66
N PHE A 33 -7.66 0.69 1.99
CA PHE A 33 -6.25 0.32 2.05
C PHE A 33 -5.53 0.53 0.71
N SER A 34 -6.15 0.14 -0.42
CA SER A 34 -5.55 0.33 -1.74
C SER A 34 -5.41 1.79 -2.13
N ILE A 35 -6.38 2.65 -1.77
CA ILE A 35 -6.25 4.11 -1.90
C ILE A 35 -5.05 4.61 -1.09
N GLY A 36 -4.88 4.09 0.13
CA GLY A 36 -3.71 4.35 0.96
C GLY A 36 -2.39 3.97 0.29
N VAL A 37 -2.32 2.78 -0.30
CA VAL A 37 -1.13 2.30 -1.03
C VAL A 37 -0.83 3.19 -2.23
N PHE A 38 -1.85 3.56 -3.01
CA PHE A 38 -1.71 4.47 -4.14
C PHE A 38 -1.10 5.80 -3.69
N ILE A 39 -1.71 6.44 -2.68
CA ILE A 39 -1.27 7.74 -2.16
C ILE A 39 0.08 7.65 -1.45
N GLY A 40 0.40 6.52 -0.82
CA GLY A 40 1.69 6.29 -0.18
C GLY A 40 2.84 6.24 -1.17
N ILE A 41 2.65 5.61 -2.33
CA ILE A 41 3.66 5.50 -3.39
C ILE A 41 3.71 6.79 -4.23
N PHE A 42 2.54 7.33 -4.59
CA PHE A 42 2.47 8.52 -5.43
C PHE A 42 3.06 9.74 -4.70
N PRO A 43 3.89 10.57 -5.35
CA PRO A 43 4.57 11.68 -4.68
C PRO A 43 3.57 12.79 -4.29
N THR A 44 3.05 12.73 -3.07
CA THR A 44 2.11 13.72 -2.53
C THR A 44 2.77 14.78 -1.64
N PHE A 45 4.10 14.84 -1.58
CA PHE A 45 4.87 15.91 -0.91
C PHE A 45 4.36 16.31 0.50
N GLY A 46 4.06 15.31 1.34
CA GLY A 46 3.65 15.52 2.74
C GLY A 46 2.15 15.59 3.00
N ILE A 47 1.29 15.80 2.00
CA ILE A 47 -0.17 15.89 2.20
C ILE A 47 -0.91 14.55 2.08
N GLY A 48 -0.21 13.43 1.87
CA GLY A 48 -0.82 12.13 1.57
C GLY A 48 -1.78 11.62 2.65
N GLY A 49 -1.45 11.81 3.93
CA GLY A 49 -2.33 11.43 5.03
C GLY A 49 -3.66 12.19 5.01
N ILE A 50 -3.62 13.49 4.71
CA ILE A 50 -4.81 14.35 4.59
C ILE A 50 -5.66 13.88 3.41
N LEU A 51 -5.05 13.60 2.25
CA LEU A 51 -5.74 13.09 1.07
C LEU A 51 -6.46 11.77 1.35
N VAL A 52 -5.81 10.83 2.05
CA VAL A 52 -6.43 9.56 2.43
C VAL A 52 -7.65 9.77 3.33
N ILE A 53 -7.55 10.66 4.32
CA ILE A 53 -8.66 10.96 5.23
C ILE A 53 -9.82 11.59 4.45
N LEU A 54 -9.53 12.57 3.60
CA LEU A 54 -10.53 13.28 2.80
C LEU A 54 -11.24 12.33 1.82
N ILE A 55 -10.49 11.54 1.07
CA ILE A 55 -11.05 10.56 0.14
C ILE A 55 -11.87 9.51 0.92
N SER A 56 -11.35 9.02 2.04
CA SER A 56 -12.09 8.04 2.85
C SER A 56 -13.38 8.64 3.41
N TYR A 57 -13.38 9.92 3.79
CA TYR A 57 -14.58 10.62 4.22
C TYR A 57 -15.62 10.75 3.10
N ILE A 58 -15.22 11.23 1.92
CA ILE A 58 -16.09 11.41 0.75
C ILE A 58 -16.76 10.09 0.35
N PHE A 59 -15.99 9.00 0.30
CA PHE A 59 -16.48 7.69 -0.13
C PHE A 59 -17.04 6.83 1.02
N LYS A 60 -17.17 7.39 2.25
CA LYS A 60 -17.64 6.66 3.45
C LYS A 60 -16.89 5.34 3.66
N LEU A 61 -15.57 5.41 3.55
CA LEU A 61 -14.60 4.34 3.74
C LEU A 61 -13.88 4.47 5.09
N ASN A 62 -13.19 3.40 5.47
CA ASN A 62 -12.46 3.33 6.72
C ASN A 62 -11.10 4.04 6.63
N TYR A 63 -11.04 5.31 7.02
CA TYR A 63 -9.80 6.11 6.91
C TYR A 63 -8.58 5.47 7.60
N ILE A 64 -8.78 4.67 8.67
CA ILE A 64 -7.67 3.98 9.34
C ILE A 64 -7.08 2.91 8.42
N ALA A 65 -7.91 2.16 7.70
CA ALA A 65 -7.42 1.19 6.71
C ALA A 65 -6.61 1.88 5.60
N GLY A 66 -7.06 3.04 5.12
CA GLY A 66 -6.30 3.85 4.18
C GLY A 66 -4.97 4.35 4.75
N LEU A 67 -4.95 4.89 5.97
CA LEU A 67 -3.71 5.34 6.61
C LEU A 67 -2.72 4.20 6.84
N LEU A 68 -3.20 2.98 7.07
CA LEU A 68 -2.34 1.80 7.13
C LEU A 68 -1.74 1.44 5.76
N GLY A 69 -2.48 1.71 4.68
CA GLY A 69 -2.00 1.53 3.31
C GLY A 69 -0.84 2.46 2.96
N THR A 70 -0.82 3.69 3.49
CA THR A 70 0.27 4.65 3.17
C THR A 70 1.63 4.21 3.69
N PHE A 71 1.67 3.42 4.77
CA PHE A 71 2.90 2.89 5.36
C PHE A 71 3.62 1.85 4.49
N ILE A 72 3.05 1.49 3.32
CA ILE A 72 3.79 0.76 2.29
C ILE A 72 5.07 1.50 1.88
N MET A 73 5.03 2.83 1.92
CA MET A 73 6.17 3.72 1.68
C MET A 73 6.68 4.22 3.04
N ASN A 74 7.81 3.68 3.48
CA ASN A 74 8.49 4.01 4.73
C ASN A 74 9.99 4.11 4.48
N TYR A 75 10.78 4.57 5.45
CA TYR A 75 12.23 4.77 5.29
C TYR A 75 12.99 3.58 4.67
N VAL A 76 12.51 2.35 4.86
CA VAL A 76 13.12 1.15 4.30
C VAL A 76 12.66 0.88 2.87
N THR A 77 11.39 1.12 2.56
CA THR A 77 10.78 0.80 1.26
C THR A 77 10.81 1.96 0.26
N SER A 78 10.90 3.22 0.71
CA SER A 78 10.91 4.38 -0.17
C SER A 78 12.03 4.35 -1.22
N PRO A 79 13.29 4.00 -0.88
CA PRO A 79 14.35 3.92 -1.89
C PRO A 79 14.04 2.90 -3.00
N PHE A 80 13.41 1.78 -2.64
CA PHE A 80 12.98 0.78 -3.61
C PHE A 80 11.91 1.33 -4.56
N PHE A 81 10.86 1.98 -4.04
CA PHE A 81 9.82 2.56 -4.87
C PHE A 81 10.33 3.72 -5.73
N TRP A 82 11.25 4.54 -5.25
CA TRP A 82 11.84 5.63 -6.04
C TRP A 82 12.61 5.11 -7.25
N VAL A 83 13.47 4.12 -7.03
CA VAL A 83 14.25 3.47 -8.09
C VAL A 83 13.33 2.76 -9.07
N LEU A 84 12.36 1.98 -8.56
CA LEU A 84 11.39 1.27 -9.38
C LEU A 84 10.57 2.23 -10.25
N SER A 85 10.01 3.29 -9.66
CA SER A 85 9.24 4.29 -10.37
C SER A 85 10.10 4.99 -11.44
N TYR A 86 11.33 5.39 -11.13
CA TYR A 86 12.19 6.01 -12.15
C TYR A 86 12.43 5.08 -13.35
N PHE A 87 12.83 3.83 -13.11
CA PHE A 87 13.11 2.89 -14.21
C PHE A 87 11.86 2.53 -15.03
N VAL A 88 10.71 2.32 -14.35
CA VAL A 88 9.44 2.07 -15.03
C VAL A 88 9.06 3.28 -15.89
N GLY A 89 9.21 4.48 -15.34
CA GLY A 89 8.96 5.72 -16.05
C GLY A 89 9.86 5.94 -17.26
N GLU A 90 11.17 5.76 -17.09
CA GLU A 90 12.15 5.92 -18.17
C GLU A 90 11.94 4.89 -19.28
N PHE A 91 11.55 3.66 -18.92
CA PHE A 91 11.17 2.64 -19.88
C PHE A 91 9.90 3.03 -20.66
N ILE A 92 8.88 3.58 -20.00
CA ILE A 92 7.65 4.04 -20.65
C ILE A 92 7.93 5.23 -21.58
N VAL A 93 8.77 6.18 -21.15
CA VAL A 93 9.03 7.42 -21.88
C VAL A 93 10.01 7.23 -23.03
N SER A 94 11.09 6.50 -22.81
CA SER A 94 12.20 6.39 -23.77
C SER A 94 12.38 5.00 -24.38
N GLY A 95 11.66 3.98 -23.88
CA GLY A 95 11.81 2.59 -24.31
C GLY A 95 13.10 1.92 -23.85
N LYS A 96 13.95 2.61 -23.07
CA LYS A 96 15.26 2.13 -22.64
C LYS A 96 15.39 2.14 -21.12
N LEU A 97 16.04 1.11 -20.58
CA LEU A 97 16.42 1.03 -19.17
C LEU A 97 17.86 1.55 -19.01
N GLU A 98 18.04 2.85 -19.21
CA GLU A 98 19.33 3.50 -19.01
C GLU A 98 19.30 4.29 -17.71
N TRP A 99 20.25 4.02 -16.80
CA TRP A 99 20.49 4.90 -15.66
C TRP A 99 21.21 6.16 -16.14
N LYS A 100 20.43 7.17 -16.49
CA LYS A 100 20.94 8.52 -16.70
C LYS A 100 20.97 9.17 -15.32
N GLY A 101 22.10 9.05 -14.62
CA GLY A 101 22.27 9.66 -13.30
C GLY A 101 21.88 11.14 -13.27
N PHE A 102 21.66 11.70 -12.08
CA PHE A 102 21.08 13.04 -11.88
C PHE A 102 21.78 14.15 -12.68
N GLU A 103 23.09 14.02 -12.91
CA GLU A 103 23.91 14.96 -13.67
C GLU A 103 23.65 14.96 -15.19
N ARG A 104 23.22 13.83 -15.76
CA ARG A 104 22.93 13.70 -17.21
C ARG A 104 21.46 13.92 -17.55
N SER A 105 20.57 13.81 -16.57
CA SER A 105 19.14 14.03 -16.77
C SER A 105 18.78 15.49 -16.56
N SER A 106 18.05 16.10 -17.50
CA SER A 106 17.39 17.38 -17.22
C SER A 106 16.39 17.17 -16.08
N LEU A 107 16.28 18.13 -15.15
CA LEU A 107 15.32 18.06 -14.03
C LEU A 107 13.89 17.77 -14.51
N LYS A 108 13.51 18.35 -15.65
CA LYS A 108 12.21 18.11 -16.29
C LYS A 108 12.07 16.66 -16.78
N GLY A 109 13.07 16.12 -17.47
CA GLY A 109 13.04 14.74 -17.95
C GLY A 109 12.96 13.75 -16.80
N PHE A 110 13.79 13.94 -15.77
CA PHE A 110 13.74 13.13 -14.55
C PHE A 110 12.35 13.20 -13.89
N ALA A 111 11.78 14.40 -13.73
CA ALA A 111 10.47 14.58 -13.12
C ALA A 111 9.35 13.89 -13.93
N ILE A 112 9.37 13.98 -15.26
CA ILE A 112 8.38 13.33 -16.13
C ILE A 112 8.47 11.81 -16.01
N SER A 113 9.66 11.23 -16.18
CA SER A 113 9.87 9.80 -16.01
C SER A 113 9.42 9.35 -14.62
N TYR A 114 9.87 10.04 -13.57
CA TYR A 114 9.49 9.72 -12.20
C TYR A 114 7.97 9.79 -11.96
N LEU A 115 7.26 10.81 -12.46
CA LEU A 115 5.81 10.94 -12.30
C LEU A 115 5.02 9.86 -13.05
N ILE A 116 5.39 9.58 -14.31
CA ILE A 116 4.78 8.51 -15.12
C ILE A 116 5.00 7.16 -14.45
N GLY A 117 6.22 6.91 -14.01
CA GLY A 117 6.58 5.71 -13.29
C GLY A 117 5.81 5.54 -12.00
N ASN A 118 5.71 6.59 -11.17
CA ASN A 118 4.92 6.54 -9.95
C ASN A 118 3.43 6.31 -10.23
N LEU A 119 2.86 6.94 -11.26
CA LEU A 119 1.46 6.71 -11.64
C LEU A 119 1.21 5.25 -12.00
N PHE A 120 2.11 4.64 -12.77
CA PHE A 120 1.99 3.23 -13.14
C PHE A 120 2.20 2.30 -11.93
N VAL A 121 3.31 2.47 -11.20
CA VAL A 121 3.67 1.64 -10.05
C VAL A 121 2.61 1.75 -8.95
N SER A 122 2.16 2.96 -8.60
CA SER A 122 1.13 3.16 -7.58
C SER A 122 -0.20 2.49 -7.96
N THR A 123 -0.58 2.54 -9.23
CA THR A 123 -1.79 1.89 -9.74
C THR A 123 -1.68 0.37 -9.62
N VAL A 124 -0.59 -0.22 -10.09
CA VAL A 124 -0.37 -1.68 -10.04
C VAL A 124 -0.37 -2.18 -8.60
N PHE A 125 0.40 -1.54 -7.72
CA PHE A 125 0.48 -1.94 -6.31
C PHE A 125 -0.84 -1.70 -5.57
N SER A 126 -1.58 -0.64 -5.91
CA SER A 126 -2.93 -0.40 -5.38
C SER A 126 -3.89 -1.55 -5.74
N ILE A 127 -3.96 -1.93 -7.02
CA ILE A 127 -4.83 -3.03 -7.48
C ILE A 127 -4.45 -4.34 -6.79
N ILE A 128 -3.16 -4.68 -6.75
CA ILE A 128 -2.68 -5.90 -6.07
C ILE A 128 -3.08 -5.87 -4.59
N SER A 129 -2.86 -4.75 -3.92
CA SER A 129 -3.16 -4.60 -2.49
C SER A 129 -4.65 -4.79 -2.18
N TYR A 130 -5.55 -4.32 -3.05
CA TYR A 130 -6.99 -4.53 -2.91
C TYR A 130 -7.32 -6.02 -2.82
N PHE A 131 -6.88 -6.81 -3.79
CA PHE A 131 -7.16 -8.24 -3.82
C PHE A 131 -6.51 -8.99 -2.65
N VAL A 132 -5.25 -8.67 -2.34
CA VAL A 132 -4.53 -9.27 -1.21
C VAL A 132 -5.26 -9.01 0.11
N VAL A 133 -5.61 -7.75 0.40
CA VAL A 133 -6.26 -7.37 1.66
C VAL A 133 -7.67 -7.96 1.74
N LYS A 134 -8.44 -7.92 0.65
CA LYS A 134 -9.78 -8.53 0.59
C LYS A 134 -9.72 -10.02 0.92
N ASN A 135 -8.81 -10.76 0.29
CA ASN A 135 -8.64 -12.19 0.52
C ASN A 135 -8.21 -12.52 1.95
N ILE A 136 -7.28 -11.73 2.51
CA ILE A 136 -6.84 -11.89 3.91
C ILE A 136 -8.01 -11.72 4.89
N ILE A 137 -8.83 -10.67 4.72
CA ILE A 137 -9.95 -10.37 5.61
C ILE A 137 -11.02 -11.46 5.51
N ILE A 138 -11.38 -11.89 4.29
CA ILE A 138 -12.37 -12.96 4.08
C ILE A 138 -11.90 -14.27 4.70
N ALA A 139 -10.66 -14.68 4.41
CA ALA A 139 -10.09 -15.91 4.95
C ALA A 139 -10.09 -15.91 6.49
N TYR A 140 -9.73 -14.77 7.10
CA TYR A 140 -9.75 -14.65 8.55
C TYR A 140 -11.17 -14.69 9.14
N ARG A 141 -12.13 -13.93 8.57
CA ARG A 141 -13.52 -13.93 9.05
C ARG A 141 -14.15 -15.32 8.96
N LYS A 142 -13.84 -16.09 7.90
CA LYS A 142 -14.26 -17.49 7.73
C LYS A 142 -13.66 -18.39 8.81
N ARG A 143 -12.36 -18.26 9.12
CA ARG A 143 -11.70 -19.03 10.19
C ARG A 143 -12.26 -18.71 11.58
N LYS A 144 -12.52 -17.44 11.88
CA LYS A 144 -13.11 -17.01 13.17
C LYS A 144 -14.55 -17.53 13.36
N LYS A 145 -15.35 -17.58 12.30
CA LYS A 145 -16.71 -18.15 12.35
C LYS A 145 -16.66 -19.67 12.64
N ARG A 146 -15.72 -20.39 12.02
CA ARG A 146 -15.51 -21.84 12.25
C ARG A 146 -15.01 -22.15 13.66
N GLY A 147 -14.06 -21.37 14.19
CA GLY A 147 -13.54 -21.55 15.56
C GLY A 147 -14.55 -21.23 16.68
N ARG A 148 -15.69 -20.61 16.35
CA ARG A 148 -16.82 -20.43 17.27
C ARG A 148 -17.90 -21.51 17.12
N GLN A 149 -17.80 -22.37 16.10
CA GLN A 149 -18.80 -23.40 15.75
C GLN A 149 -18.32 -24.83 16.04
N THR A 150 -17.06 -25.05 16.43
CA THR A 150 -16.63 -26.33 17.00
C THR A 150 -17.05 -26.41 18.48
N PRO A 151 -17.77 -27.46 18.89
CA PRO A 151 -18.81 -27.38 19.90
C PRO A 151 -18.36 -27.96 21.25
N SER A 152 -19.10 -27.59 22.29
CA SER A 152 -19.40 -28.46 23.41
C SER A 152 -19.78 -29.86 22.90
N SER A 153 -18.87 -30.81 22.99
CA SER A 153 -19.18 -32.23 22.86
C SER A 153 -18.33 -32.99 23.86
N SER A 154 -19.03 -33.75 24.71
CA SER A 154 -18.62 -34.60 25.84
C SER A 154 -18.00 -33.90 27.04
#